data_AF-A0A534ZN92-F1
#
_entry.id   AF-A0A534ZN92-F1
#
_cell.length_a   1.000
_cell.length_b   1.000
_cell.length_c   1.000
_cell.angle_alpha   90.00
_cell.angle_beta   90.00
_cell.angle_gamma   90.00
#
_symmetry.space_group_name_H-M   'P 1'
#
loop_
_entity.id
_entity.type
_entity.pdbx_description
1 polymer ?
#
loop_
_entity_poly.entity_id
_entity_poly.type
_entity_poly.pdbx_seq_one_letter_code
_entity_poly.pdbx_strand_id
1 'polypeptide(L)'
;MRGNLARRVWEHNPALYAPARYRRACAYEAFIPFPLSDLALQVSGEVAGVVSDAEKAIADLNRRAGPELAPLARLLLRTESVASSKVEGMQVDARTLARAEVHQEAGRRVGPEAAEILA
;
A
#
# COMPACT_ATOMS: atom_id res chain seq x y z
N MET A 1 -16.87 8.36 7.48
CA MET A 1 -16.77 7.45 6.31
C MET A 1 -18.18 7.17 5.79
N ARG A 2 -18.37 7.11 4.48
CA ARG A 2 -19.67 6.73 3.88
C ARG A 2 -19.83 5.22 3.97
N GLY A 3 -20.94 4.77 4.54
CA GLY A 3 -21.22 3.36 4.80
C GLY A 3 -22.24 3.22 5.92
N ASN A 4 -22.56 1.99 6.27
CA ASN A 4 -23.55 1.69 7.30
C ASN A 4 -23.02 0.62 8.26
N LEU A 5 -23.42 0.74 9.53
CA LEU A 5 -23.21 -0.32 10.51
C LEU A 5 -24.30 -1.38 10.31
N ALA A 6 -23.89 -2.63 10.24
CA ALA A 6 -24.78 -3.77 10.19
C ALA A 6 -24.47 -4.69 11.35
N ARG A 7 -25.48 -4.97 12.18
CA ARG A 7 -25.37 -6.00 13.19
C ARG A 7 -25.33 -7.35 12.50
N ARG A 8 -24.26 -8.11 12.72
CA ARG A 8 -24.05 -9.45 12.20
C ARG A 8 -23.82 -10.40 13.36
N VAL A 9 -24.03 -11.68 13.09
CA VAL A 9 -23.69 -12.75 14.03
C VAL A 9 -22.65 -13.61 13.35
N TRP A 10 -21.52 -13.82 14.03
CA TRP A 10 -20.55 -14.80 13.61
C TRP A 10 -21.20 -16.17 13.77
N GLU A 11 -21.50 -16.84 12.66
CA GLU A 11 -22.09 -18.16 12.68
C GLU A 11 -21.06 -19.17 13.21
N HIS A 12 -21.45 -19.93 14.22
CA HIS A 12 -20.59 -20.97 14.74
C HIS A 12 -20.73 -22.23 13.89
N ASN A 13 -19.59 -22.86 13.57
CA ASN A 13 -19.58 -24.17 12.95
C ASN A 13 -19.40 -25.25 14.05
N PRO A 14 -20.43 -26.05 14.36
CA PRO A 14 -20.34 -27.10 15.38
C PRO A 14 -19.41 -28.26 14.97
N ALA A 15 -19.15 -28.44 13.68
CA ALA A 15 -18.21 -29.43 13.16
C ALA A 15 -16.74 -28.92 13.11
N LEU A 16 -16.48 -27.67 13.49
CA LEU A 16 -15.13 -27.12 13.54
C LEU A 16 -14.32 -27.85 14.62
N TYR A 17 -13.14 -28.36 14.26
CA TYR A 17 -12.20 -28.96 15.22
C TYR A 17 -11.50 -27.86 16.04
N ALA A 18 -12.25 -27.25 16.95
CA ALA A 18 -11.79 -26.20 17.85
C ALA A 18 -12.38 -26.38 19.26
N PRO A 19 -11.68 -25.94 20.33
CA PRO A 19 -12.20 -25.93 21.70
C PRO A 19 -13.57 -25.23 21.83
N ALA A 20 -14.42 -25.70 22.76
CA ALA A 20 -15.80 -25.23 22.92
C ALA A 20 -15.96 -23.70 23.05
N ARG A 21 -14.98 -23.02 23.65
CA ARG A 21 -14.97 -21.56 23.79
C ARG A 21 -14.88 -20.79 22.47
N TYR A 22 -14.35 -21.41 21.41
CA TYR A 22 -14.23 -20.82 20.07
C TYR A 22 -15.35 -21.28 19.11
N ARG A 23 -16.28 -22.12 19.59
CA ARG A 23 -17.43 -22.63 18.83
C ARG A 23 -18.73 -21.89 19.16
N ARG A 24 -18.67 -20.71 19.80
CA ARG A 24 -19.86 -19.94 20.16
C ARG A 24 -20.11 -18.86 19.13
N ALA A 25 -21.38 -18.70 18.75
CA ALA A 25 -21.79 -17.56 17.96
C ALA A 25 -21.68 -16.29 18.80
N CYS A 26 -21.24 -15.19 18.17
CA CYS A 26 -21.20 -13.87 18.81
C CYS A 26 -21.78 -12.81 17.88
N ALA A 27 -22.47 -11.83 18.46
CA ALA A 27 -22.93 -10.67 17.72
C ALA A 27 -21.79 -9.64 17.65
N TYR A 28 -21.66 -9.00 16.49
CA TYR A 28 -20.71 -7.92 16.25
C TYR A 28 -21.33 -6.87 15.35
N GLU A 29 -20.78 -5.66 15.38
CA GLU A 29 -21.14 -4.59 14.45
C GLU A 29 -20.11 -4.56 13.33
N ALA A 30 -20.56 -4.80 12.11
CA ALA A 30 -19.74 -4.68 10.92
C ALA A 30 -19.96 -3.30 10.30
N PHE A 31 -18.89 -2.53 10.07
CA PHE A 31 -18.97 -1.39 9.17
C PHE A 31 -18.92 -1.88 7.73
N ILE A 32 -20.01 -1.66 6.99
CA ILE A 32 -20.09 -1.96 5.57
C ILE A 32 -19.82 -0.64 4.83
N PRO A 33 -18.67 -0.51 4.15
CA PRO A 33 -18.35 0.70 3.40
C PRO A 33 -19.28 0.83 2.20
N PHE A 34 -19.53 2.08 1.80
CA PHE A 34 -20.25 2.37 0.57
C PHE A 34 -19.45 1.86 -0.66
N PRO A 35 -20.06 1.17 -1.64
CA PRO A 35 -19.36 0.68 -2.82
C PRO A 35 -18.77 1.83 -3.65
N LEU A 36 -17.51 1.70 -4.07
CA LEU A 36 -16.88 2.69 -4.94
C LEU A 36 -17.53 2.74 -6.33
N SER A 37 -18.11 1.63 -6.81
CA SER A 37 -18.83 1.55 -8.08
C SER A 37 -20.01 2.53 -8.15
N ASP A 38 -20.60 2.82 -7.01
CA ASP A 38 -21.83 3.62 -6.91
C ASP A 38 -21.48 5.09 -6.61
N LEU A 39 -20.19 5.40 -6.54
CA LEU A 39 -19.69 6.73 -6.25
C LEU A 39 -19.70 7.57 -7.54
N ALA A 40 -20.66 8.47 -7.66
CA ALA A 40 -20.66 9.49 -8.71
C ALA A 40 -19.59 10.56 -8.39
N LEU A 41 -18.35 10.29 -8.80
CA LEU A 41 -17.25 11.25 -8.71
C LEU A 41 -17.36 12.25 -9.87
N GLN A 42 -17.45 13.53 -9.55
CA GLN A 42 -17.32 14.61 -10.54
C GLN A 42 -15.95 15.27 -10.36
N VAL A 43 -15.20 15.34 -11.47
CA VAL A 43 -13.92 16.04 -11.53
C VAL A 43 -14.22 17.48 -11.94
N SER A 44 -13.87 18.46 -11.09
CA SER A 44 -14.02 19.86 -11.45
C SER A 44 -13.07 20.25 -12.58
N GLY A 45 -13.38 21.32 -13.31
CA GLY A 45 -12.48 21.84 -14.35
C GLY A 45 -11.10 22.21 -13.81
N GLU A 46 -11.02 22.71 -12.57
CA GLU A 46 -9.75 23.00 -11.89
C GLU A 46 -8.91 21.74 -11.68
N VAL A 47 -9.51 20.68 -11.11
CA VAL A 47 -8.80 19.41 -10.90
C VAL A 47 -8.39 18.79 -12.23
N ALA A 48 -9.25 18.85 -13.26
CA ALA A 48 -8.93 18.37 -14.60
C ALA A 48 -7.73 19.13 -15.20
N GLY A 49 -7.62 20.44 -14.97
CA GLY A 49 -6.47 21.23 -15.37
C GLY A 49 -5.17 20.76 -14.71
N VAL A 50 -5.19 20.59 -13.38
CA VAL A 50 -4.02 20.08 -12.62
C VAL A 50 -3.61 18.68 -13.09
N VAL A 51 -4.58 17.80 -13.36
CA VAL A 51 -4.30 16.47 -13.91
C VAL A 51 -3.63 16.58 -15.29
N SER A 52 -4.14 17.44 -16.17
CA SER A 52 -3.56 17.62 -17.51
C SER A 52 -2.12 18.13 -17.46
N ASP A 53 -1.82 19.07 -16.55
CA ASP A 53 -0.46 19.58 -16.34
C ASP A 53 0.48 18.48 -15.83
N ALA A 54 0.02 17.66 -14.88
CA ALA A 54 0.78 16.53 -14.35
C ALA A 54 1.06 15.46 -15.43
N GLU A 55 0.04 15.09 -16.22
CA GLU A 55 0.18 14.16 -17.33
C GLU A 55 1.22 14.65 -18.36
N LYS A 56 1.17 15.94 -18.70
CA LYS A 56 2.14 16.55 -19.60
C LYS A 56 3.56 16.50 -19.04
N ALA A 57 3.75 16.81 -17.76
CA ALA A 57 5.06 16.76 -17.11
C ALA A 57 5.64 15.33 -17.10
N ILE A 58 4.82 14.32 -16.80
CA ILE A 58 5.21 12.90 -16.83
C ILE A 58 5.58 12.48 -18.25
N ALA A 59 4.77 12.83 -19.25
CA ALA A 59 5.03 12.50 -20.65
C ALA A 59 6.36 13.11 -21.14
N ASP A 60 6.63 14.35 -20.78
CA ASP A 60 7.88 15.03 -21.14
C ASP A 60 9.10 14.44 -20.44
N LEU A 61 8.98 14.08 -19.14
CA LEU A 61 10.04 13.37 -18.42
C LEU A 61 10.36 12.03 -19.10
N ASN A 62 9.34 11.22 -19.38
CA ASN A 62 9.51 9.91 -20.00
C ASN A 62 10.14 10.01 -21.39
N ARG A 63 9.78 11.04 -22.17
CA ARG A 63 10.33 11.25 -23.52
C ARG A 63 11.80 11.68 -23.49
N ARG A 64 12.19 12.51 -22.52
CA ARG A 64 13.53 13.14 -22.49
C ARG A 64 14.55 12.33 -21.69
N ALA A 65 14.15 11.78 -20.54
CA ALA A 65 15.06 11.26 -19.54
C ALA A 65 15.01 9.73 -19.38
N GLY A 66 14.10 9.02 -20.08
CA GLY A 66 13.94 7.56 -19.93
C GLY A 66 15.25 6.77 -20.02
N PRO A 67 16.07 6.94 -21.07
CA PRO A 67 17.37 6.25 -21.19
C PRO A 67 18.39 6.69 -20.12
N GLU A 68 18.42 7.96 -19.77
CA GLU A 68 19.36 8.53 -18.78
C GLU A 68 19.03 8.10 -17.35
N LEU A 69 17.75 7.86 -17.05
CA LEU A 69 17.27 7.41 -15.76
C LEU A 69 17.27 5.89 -15.61
N ALA A 70 17.42 5.12 -16.69
CA ALA A 70 17.43 3.66 -16.66
C ALA A 70 18.46 3.08 -15.66
N PRO A 71 19.71 3.61 -15.55
CA PRO A 71 20.67 3.15 -14.54
C PRO A 71 20.24 3.49 -13.11
N LEU A 72 19.41 4.53 -12.92
CA LEU A 72 18.92 4.98 -11.62
C LEU A 72 17.56 4.39 -11.23
N ALA A 73 16.91 3.63 -12.11
CA ALA A 73 15.55 3.13 -11.92
C ALA A 73 15.36 2.41 -10.58
N ARG A 74 16.32 1.56 -10.18
CA ARG A 74 16.29 0.87 -8.88
C ARG A 74 16.32 1.85 -7.72
N LEU A 75 17.22 2.85 -7.76
CA LEU A 75 17.33 3.87 -6.72
C LEU A 75 16.04 4.69 -6.61
N LEU A 76 15.47 5.11 -7.74
CA LEU A 76 14.24 5.89 -7.79
C LEU A 76 13.04 5.12 -7.20
N LEU A 77 12.89 3.84 -7.57
CA LEU A 77 11.86 2.97 -7.01
C LEU A 77 12.04 2.79 -5.49
N ARG A 78 13.28 2.61 -5.03
CA ARG A 78 13.58 2.45 -3.60
C ARG A 78 13.28 3.72 -2.80
N THR A 79 13.61 4.90 -3.34
CA THR A 79 13.27 6.17 -2.68
C THR A 79 11.76 6.37 -2.57
N GLU A 80 11.00 5.94 -3.58
CA GLU A 80 9.53 5.99 -3.56
C GLU A 80 8.95 5.02 -2.51
N SER A 81 9.45 3.78 -2.47
CA SER A 81 9.03 2.79 -1.47
C SER A 81 9.30 3.26 -0.04
N VAL A 82 10.44 3.91 0.23
CA VAL A 82 10.75 4.50 1.55
C VAL A 82 9.81 5.64 1.88
N ALA A 83 9.58 6.55 0.93
CA ALA A 83 8.68 7.68 1.13
C ALA A 83 7.25 7.21 1.41
N SER A 84 6.77 6.21 0.67
CA SER A 84 5.47 5.57 0.87
C SER A 84 5.37 4.89 2.23
N SER A 85 6.34 4.05 2.58
CA SER A 85 6.40 3.36 3.88
C SER A 85 6.38 4.34 5.06
N LYS A 86 7.01 5.51 4.90
CA LYS A 86 7.02 6.58 5.91
C LYS A 86 5.63 7.18 6.16
N VAL A 87 4.79 7.28 5.13
CA VAL A 87 3.39 7.75 5.27
C VAL A 87 2.56 6.75 6.07
N GLU A 88 2.84 5.45 5.91
CA GLU A 88 2.21 4.35 6.64
C GLU A 88 2.78 4.15 8.07
N GLY A 89 3.71 5.01 8.51
CA GLY A 89 4.29 4.99 9.85
C GLY A 89 5.45 4.01 10.02
N MET A 90 5.94 3.38 8.95
CA MET A 90 7.13 2.52 8.98
C MET A 90 8.39 3.37 8.75
N GLN A 91 9.29 3.45 9.74
CA GLN A 91 10.49 4.27 9.67
C GLN A 91 11.76 3.41 9.53
N VAL A 92 12.22 3.23 8.30
CA VAL A 92 13.58 2.72 8.02
C VAL A 92 14.36 3.82 7.30
N ASP A 93 15.51 4.20 7.87
CA ASP A 93 16.40 5.19 7.25
C ASP A 93 16.95 4.69 5.90
N ALA A 94 17.09 5.60 4.94
CA ALA A 94 17.55 5.29 3.57
C ALA A 94 18.91 4.58 3.56
N ARG A 95 19.80 4.91 4.52
CA ARG A 95 21.11 4.25 4.66
C ARG A 95 20.99 2.80 5.14
N THR A 96 20.04 2.52 6.03
CA THR A 96 19.77 1.18 6.54
C THR A 96 19.18 0.31 5.44
N LEU A 97 18.27 0.85 4.63
CA LEU A 97 17.69 0.17 3.48
C LEU A 97 18.75 -0.14 2.41
N ALA A 98 19.57 0.85 2.04
CA ALA A 98 20.65 0.65 1.07
C ALA A 98 21.67 -0.41 1.52
N ARG A 99 21.99 -0.47 2.82
CA ARG A 99 22.86 -1.53 3.38
C ARG A 99 22.18 -2.89 3.32
N ALA A 100 20.90 -2.95 3.69
CA ALA A 100 20.10 -4.16 3.64
C ALA A 100 20.04 -4.76 2.22
N GLU A 101 19.95 -3.93 1.19
CA GLU A 101 19.99 -4.38 -0.21
C GLU A 101 21.31 -5.02 -0.60
N VAL A 102 22.44 -4.37 -0.26
CA VAL A 102 23.77 -4.94 -0.51
C VAL A 102 23.93 -6.26 0.25
N HIS A 103 23.37 -6.36 1.46
CA HIS A 103 23.33 -7.61 2.20
C HIS A 103 22.47 -8.67 1.51
N GLN A 104 21.28 -8.32 1.00
CA GLN A 104 20.38 -9.22 0.26
C GLN A 104 21.04 -9.75 -1.02
N GLU A 105 21.65 -8.87 -1.82
CA GLU A 105 22.37 -9.21 -3.05
C GLU A 105 23.60 -10.09 -2.78
N ALA A 106 24.25 -9.92 -1.62
CA ALA A 106 25.38 -10.73 -1.19
C ALA A 106 24.97 -12.01 -0.40
N GLY A 107 23.68 -12.32 -0.29
CA GLY A 107 23.16 -13.48 0.46
C GLY A 107 23.38 -13.42 1.98
N ARG A 108 23.58 -12.22 2.53
CA ARG A 108 23.78 -11.95 3.96
C ARG A 108 22.46 -11.60 4.62
N ARG A 109 22.41 -11.75 5.95
CA ARG A 109 21.19 -11.55 6.74
C ARG A 109 20.74 -10.09 6.72
N VAL A 110 19.47 -9.87 6.36
CA VAL A 110 18.80 -8.56 6.37
C VAL A 110 17.94 -8.46 7.62
N GLY A 111 17.87 -7.29 8.25
CA GLY A 111 17.00 -7.03 9.41
C GLY A 111 15.51 -7.12 9.02
N PRO A 112 14.62 -7.52 9.95
CA PRO A 112 13.22 -7.83 9.62
C PRO A 112 12.46 -6.63 9.04
N GLU A 113 12.63 -5.43 9.60
CA GLU A 113 11.99 -4.20 9.12
C GLU A 113 12.48 -3.79 7.72
N ALA A 114 13.77 -3.96 7.44
CA ALA A 114 14.32 -3.68 6.12
C ALA A 114 13.91 -4.77 5.10
N ALA A 115 13.77 -6.02 5.53
CA ALA A 115 13.31 -7.10 4.66
C ALA A 115 11.85 -6.91 4.22
N GLU A 116 11.00 -6.34 5.07
CA GLU A 116 9.59 -6.06 4.74
C GLU A 116 9.44 -4.93 3.71
N ILE A 117 10.36 -3.96 3.70
CA ILE A 117 10.40 -2.86 2.72
C ILE A 117 11.11 -3.27 1.41
N LEU A 118 12.01 -4.27 1.48
CA LEU A 118 12.79 -4.78 0.33
C LEU A 118 12.18 -5.99 -0.38
N ALA A 119 11.10 -6.55 0.15
CA ALA A 119 10.34 -7.63 -0.46
C ALA A 119 9.57 -7.15 -1.70
#